data_AF-A0A1F4TJA7-F1
#
_entry.id   AF-A0A1F4TJA7-F1
#
_cell.length_a   1.000
_cell.length_b   1.000
_cell.length_c   1.000
_cell.angle_alpha   90.00
_cell.angle_beta   90.00
_cell.angle_gamma   90.00
#
_symmetry.space_group_name_H-M   'P 1'
#
loop_
_entity.id
_entity.type
_entity.pdbx_description
1 polymer ?
#
loop_
_entity_poly.entity_id
_entity_poly.type
_entity_poly.pdbx_seq_one_letter_code
_entity_poly.pdbx_strand_id
1 'polypeptide(L)'
;MKKLIAILLLILLFLSVNVSALENGLLSHQIKRLLADPSENSSLVYEIPLEVTLLDISPNADWYKVKISFYVGPFNYVYTGWTKIPIGTDLTKRNLEAAEKLSSYKK
;
A
#
# COMPACT_ATOMS: atom_id res chain seq x y z
N MET A 1 1.57 -29.44 54.93
CA MET A 1 0.52 -29.02 53.98
C MET A 1 0.59 -27.52 53.63
N LYS A 2 0.57 -26.59 54.60
CA LYS A 2 0.64 -25.14 54.32
C LYS A 2 1.87 -24.68 53.49
N LYS A 3 3.04 -25.28 53.73
CA LYS A 3 4.28 -24.98 52.98
C LYS A 3 4.25 -25.49 51.52
N LEU A 4 3.56 -26.59 51.26
CA LEU A 4 3.39 -27.16 49.91
C LEU A 4 2.44 -26.31 49.06
N ILE A 5 1.39 -25.76 49.69
CA ILE A 5 0.45 -24.85 49.04
C ILE A 5 1.14 -23.52 48.66
N ALA A 6 2.03 -23.01 49.52
CA ALA A 6 2.78 -21.79 49.24
C ALA A 6 3.75 -21.95 48.04
N ILE A 7 4.38 -23.11 47.91
CA ILE A 7 5.28 -23.41 46.78
C ILE A 7 4.47 -23.57 45.47
N LEU A 8 3.31 -24.21 45.53
CA LEU A 8 2.41 -24.35 44.38
C LEU A 8 1.90 -22.99 43.88
N LEU A 9 1.54 -22.09 44.80
CA LEU A 9 1.13 -20.72 44.48
C LEU A 9 2.28 -19.90 43.86
N LEU A 10 3.50 -20.07 44.35
CA LEU A 10 4.67 -19.40 43.80
C LEU A 10 4.93 -19.85 42.34
N ILE A 11 4.80 -21.14 42.05
CA ILE A 11 4.98 -21.68 40.69
C ILE A 11 3.88 -21.16 39.74
N LEU A 12 2.62 -21.11 40.20
CA LEU A 12 1.51 -20.56 39.40
C LEU A 12 1.70 -19.09 39.02
N LEU A 13 2.35 -18.31 39.88
CA LEU A 13 2.67 -16.90 39.64
C LEU A 13 3.74 -16.69 38.55
N PHE A 14 4.61 -17.67 38.30
CA PHE A 14 5.60 -17.61 37.21
C PHE A 14 5.03 -18.06 35.85
N LEU A 15 3.92 -18.81 35.83
CA LEU A 15 3.28 -19.28 34.60
C LEU A 15 2.35 -18.24 33.94
N SER A 16 2.05 -17.12 34.61
CA SER A 16 1.10 -16.11 34.12
C SER A 16 1.74 -14.97 33.33
N VAL A 17 3.06 -14.99 33.10
CA VAL A 17 3.73 -14.00 32.24
C VAL A 17 3.47 -14.35 30.77
N ASN A 18 2.23 -14.18 30.33
CA ASN A 18 1.94 -14.05 28.92
C ASN A 18 2.54 -12.71 28.48
N VAL A 19 3.78 -12.75 27.99
CA VAL A 19 4.29 -11.69 27.15
C VAL A 19 3.41 -11.69 25.91
N SER A 20 2.36 -10.89 25.95
CA SER A 20 1.70 -10.45 24.74
C SER A 20 2.74 -9.64 23.98
N ALA A 21 3.49 -10.32 23.11
CA ALA A 21 4.20 -9.65 22.05
C ALA A 21 3.13 -8.89 21.28
N LEU A 22 3.10 -7.57 21.48
CA LEU A 22 2.32 -6.68 20.66
C LEU A 22 2.85 -6.90 19.24
N GLU A 23 2.12 -7.71 18.47
CA GLU A 23 2.29 -7.79 17.03
C GLU A 23 2.00 -6.39 16.49
N ASN A 24 3.02 -5.54 16.52
CA ASN A 24 3.10 -4.37 15.68
C ASN A 24 3.35 -4.86 14.25
N GLY A 25 2.43 -5.70 13.74
CA GLY A 25 2.24 -5.91 12.33
C GLY A 25 1.70 -4.61 11.77
N LEU A 26 2.57 -3.60 11.69
CA LEU A 26 2.38 -2.38 10.92
C LEU A 26 1.87 -2.86 9.56
N LEU A 27 0.59 -2.58 9.30
CA LEU A 27 -0.12 -2.92 8.09
C LEU A 27 0.82 -2.70 6.90
N SER A 28 1.37 -3.78 6.32
CA SER A 28 2.40 -3.68 5.29
C SER A 28 1.75 -3.25 3.97
N HIS A 29 1.42 -1.97 3.87
CA HIS A 29 0.97 -1.35 2.64
C HIS A 29 2.19 -0.87 1.87
N GLN A 30 2.18 -1.08 0.55
CA GLN A 30 3.23 -0.54 -0.31
C GLN A 30 3.18 0.99 -0.25
N ILE A 31 4.15 1.61 0.41
CA ILE A 31 4.29 3.07 0.52
C ILE A 31 4.89 3.58 -0.79
N LYS A 32 4.10 4.28 -1.61
CA LYS A 32 4.55 4.86 -2.89
C LYS A 32 5.33 6.17 -2.69
N ARG A 33 4.90 7.00 -1.74
CA ARG A 33 5.48 8.29 -1.39
C ARG A 33 5.61 8.41 0.13
N LEU A 34 6.78 8.82 0.58
CA LEU A 34 7.10 9.12 1.98
C LEU A 34 7.31 10.63 2.10
N LEU A 35 6.52 11.27 2.95
CA LEU A 35 6.55 12.71 3.21
C LEU A 35 7.20 12.96 4.57
N ALA A 36 7.83 14.11 4.75
CA ALA A 36 8.54 14.45 5.99
C ALA A 36 7.58 14.65 7.17
N ASP A 37 6.38 15.15 6.87
CA ASP A 37 5.31 15.43 7.84
C ASP A 37 3.98 14.81 7.37
N PRO A 38 3.00 14.62 8.26
CA PRO A 38 1.67 14.13 7.91
C PRO A 38 0.83 15.22 7.21
N SER A 39 1.30 15.70 6.06
CA SER A 39 0.67 16.72 5.23
C SER A 39 1.00 16.49 3.76
N GLU A 40 0.01 16.60 2.87
CA GLU A 40 0.20 16.45 1.42
C GLU A 40 1.11 17.53 0.81
N ASN A 41 1.26 18.67 1.51
CA ASN A 41 2.13 19.77 1.12
C ASN A 41 3.54 19.68 1.73
N SER A 42 3.85 18.60 2.47
CA SER A 42 5.18 18.42 3.07
C SER A 42 6.21 18.03 2.01
N SER A 43 7.48 18.21 2.36
CA SER A 43 8.60 17.84 1.52
C SER A 43 8.65 16.33 1.30
N LEU A 44 8.96 15.92 0.07
CA LEU A 44 9.14 14.52 -0.29
C LEU A 44 10.44 13.99 0.29
N VAL A 45 10.37 12.95 1.11
CA VAL A 45 11.54 12.25 1.65
C VAL A 45 11.98 11.14 0.69
N TYR A 46 11.01 10.40 0.15
CA TYR A 46 11.27 9.29 -0.76
C TYR A 46 10.05 9.00 -1.63
N GLU A 47 10.28 8.62 -2.88
CA GLU A 47 9.25 8.14 -3.79
C GLU A 47 9.82 6.96 -4.57
N ILE A 48 8.99 5.94 -4.81
CA ILE A 48 9.37 4.84 -5.70
C ILE A 48 9.08 5.30 -7.13
N PRO A 49 10.11 5.56 -7.96
CA PRO A 49 9.89 5.91 -9.35
C PRO A 49 9.36 4.66 -10.08
N LEU A 50 8.07 4.70 -10.45
CA LEU A 50 7.40 3.63 -11.17
C LEU A 50 7.07 4.08 -12.58
N GLU A 51 7.78 3.55 -13.57
CA GLU A 51 7.47 3.74 -14.97
C GLU A 51 6.61 2.59 -15.47
N VAL A 52 5.48 2.91 -16.10
CA VAL A 52 4.57 1.92 -16.70
C VAL A 52 4.42 2.22 -18.18
N THR A 53 4.89 1.31 -19.03
CA THR A 53 4.72 1.38 -20.48
C THR A 53 3.65 0.39 -20.92
N LEU A 54 2.64 0.84 -21.64
CA LEU A 54 1.71 -0.06 -22.33
C LEU A 54 2.40 -0.67 -23.56
N LEU A 55 2.35 -1.98 -23.69
CA LEU A 55 2.94 -2.72 -24.80
C LEU A 55 1.89 -3.28 -25.76
N ASP A 56 0.76 -3.75 -25.23
CA ASP A 56 -0.27 -4.44 -26.02
C ASP A 56 -1.61 -4.44 -25.30
N ILE A 57 -2.69 -4.72 -26.03
CA ILE A 57 -4.06 -4.81 -25.53
C ILE A 57 -4.67 -6.12 -26.03
N SER A 58 -5.37 -6.85 -25.16
CA SER A 58 -6.01 -8.10 -25.54
C SER A 58 -7.12 -7.85 -26.57
N PRO A 59 -7.51 -8.84 -27.40
CA PRO A 59 -8.53 -8.64 -28.42
C PRO A 59 -9.89 -8.15 -27.90
N ASN A 60 -10.24 -8.49 -26.66
CA ASN A 60 -11.44 -8.03 -25.96
C ASN A 60 -11.25 -6.74 -25.15
N ALA A 61 -10.07 -6.12 -25.19
CA ALA A 61 -9.71 -4.90 -24.46
C ALA A 61 -9.82 -4.96 -22.91
N ASP A 62 -9.98 -6.16 -22.35
CA ASP A 62 -10.07 -6.37 -20.90
C ASP A 62 -8.69 -6.42 -20.22
N TRP A 63 -7.64 -6.74 -20.98
CA TRP A 63 -6.29 -6.93 -20.46
C TRP A 63 -5.28 -6.08 -21.22
N TYR A 64 -4.33 -5.56 -20.47
CA TYR A 64 -3.28 -4.67 -20.97
C TYR A 64 -1.94 -5.31 -20.66
N LYS A 65 -1.13 -5.53 -21.69
CA LYS A 65 0.25 -5.96 -21.51
C LYS A 65 1.06 -4.74 -21.18
N VAL A 66 1.69 -4.74 -20.01
CA VAL A 66 2.48 -3.61 -19.52
C VAL A 66 3.90 -4.05 -19.23
N LYS A 67 4.83 -3.13 -19.45
CA LYS A 67 6.18 -3.17 -18.90
C LYS A 67 6.24 -2.22 -17.73
N ILE A 68 6.60 -2.74 -16.56
CA ILE A 68 6.80 -1.96 -15.35
C ILE A 68 8.29 -1.91 -15.08
N SER A 69 8.82 -0.73 -14.80
CA SER A 69 10.21 -0.52 -14.41
C SER A 69 10.25 0.33 -13.15
N PHE A 70 10.99 -0.13 -12.14
CA PHE A 70 11.19 0.64 -10.91
C PHE A 70 12.60 0.46 -10.37
N TYR A 71 13.06 1.49 -9.66
CA TYR A 71 14.39 1.52 -9.07
C TYR A 71 14.29 1.35 -7.56
N VAL A 72 15.17 0.53 -7.00
CA VAL A 72 15.38 0.43 -5.55
C VAL A 72 16.87 0.60 -5.30
N GLY A 73 17.26 1.81 -4.90
CA GLY A 73 18.68 2.19 -4.81
C GLY A 73 19.38 2.06 -6.17
N PRO A 74 20.54 1.36 -6.27
CA PRO A 74 21.26 1.20 -7.53
C PRO A 74 20.67 0.09 -8.44
N PHE A 75 19.64 -0.62 -7.98
CA PHE A 75 19.06 -1.75 -8.71
C PHE A 75 17.84 -1.31 -9.52
N ASN A 76 17.78 -1.74 -10.78
CA ASN A 76 16.63 -1.58 -11.67
C ASN A 76 15.91 -2.91 -11.83
N TYR A 77 14.60 -2.92 -11.58
CA TYR A 77 13.74 -4.08 -11.75
C TYR A 77 12.78 -3.82 -12.90
N VAL A 78 12.78 -4.72 -13.89
CA VAL A 78 11.93 -4.66 -15.06
C VAL A 78 11.06 -5.90 -15.13
N TYR A 79 9.74 -5.71 -15.18
CA TYR A 79 8.76 -6.78 -15.32
C TYR A 79 7.88 -6.52 -16.53
N THR A 80 7.54 -7.58 -17.26
CA THR A 80 6.57 -7.53 -18.35
C THR A 80 5.49 -8.55 -18.10
N GLY A 81 4.22 -8.15 -18.22
CA GLY A 81 3.09 -9.03 -17.97
C GLY A 81 1.76 -8.43 -18.40
N TRP A 82 0.69 -9.21 -18.23
CA TRP A 82 -0.68 -8.76 -18.47
C TRP A 82 -1.33 -8.34 -17.16
N THR A 83 -2.03 -7.21 -17.18
CA THR A 83 -2.80 -6.74 -16.03
C THR A 83 -4.16 -6.22 -16.47
N LYS A 84 -5.13 -6.33 -15.58
CA LYS A 84 -6.42 -5.67 -15.73
C LYS A 84 -6.25 -4.27 -15.15
N ILE A 85 -6.11 -3.26 -16.00
CA ILE A 85 -6.09 -1.88 -15.51
C ILE A 85 -7.55 -1.53 -15.17
N PRO A 86 -7.88 -1.20 -13.90
CA PRO A 86 -9.18 -0.61 -13.59
C PRO A 86 -9.19 0.83 -14.12
N ILE A 87 -9.32 1.00 -15.44
CA ILE A 87 -9.46 2.31 -16.12
C ILE A 87 -10.77 3.02 -15.68
N GLY A 88 -11.61 2.37 -14.87
CA GLY A 88 -12.99 2.78 -14.60
C GLY A 88 -13.23 3.80 -13.49
N THR A 89 -12.34 4.05 -12.52
CA THR A 89 -12.68 4.96 -11.41
C THR A 89 -12.08 6.35 -11.55
N ASP A 90 -10.79 6.47 -11.87
CA ASP A 90 -10.10 7.77 -11.72
C ASP A 90 -10.09 8.59 -13.01
N LEU A 91 -10.15 7.96 -14.18
CA LEU A 91 -10.28 8.68 -15.46
C LEU A 91 -11.74 9.07 -15.72
N THR A 92 -12.69 8.19 -15.37
CA THR A 92 -14.13 8.50 -15.40
C THR A 92 -14.46 9.65 -14.46
N LYS A 93 -13.95 9.65 -13.22
CA LYS A 93 -14.09 10.78 -12.29
C LYS A 93 -13.48 12.05 -12.85
N ARG A 94 -12.24 12.01 -13.36
CA ARG A 94 -11.58 13.18 -13.96
C ARG A 94 -12.35 13.76 -15.16
N ASN A 95 -12.91 12.90 -16.01
CA ASN A 95 -13.70 13.33 -17.16
C ASN A 95 -15.07 13.89 -16.75
N LEU A 96 -15.71 13.32 -15.73
CA LEU A 96 -16.94 13.85 -15.12
C LEU A 96 -16.71 15.23 -14.50
N GLU A 97 -15.67 15.36 -13.67
CA GLU A 97 -15.30 16.64 -13.04
C GLU A 97 -14.92 17.72 -14.08
N ALA A 98 -14.23 17.33 -15.15
CA ALA A 98 -13.91 18.24 -16.25
C ALA A 98 -15.18 18.69 -17.01
N ALA A 99 -16.12 17.76 -17.27
CA ALA A 99 -17.39 18.08 -17.92
C ALA A 99 -18.28 19.00 -17.07
N GLU A 100 -18.31 18.80 -15.74
CA GLU A 100 -19.04 19.65 -14.80
C GLU A 100 -18.45 21.07 -14.70
N LYS A 101 -17.12 21.21 -14.66
CA LYS A 101 -16.48 22.53 -14.68
C LYS A 101 -16.78 23.31 -15.96
N LEU A 102 -16.80 22.62 -17.11
CA LEU A 102 -17.11 23.24 -18.39
C LEU A 102 -18.57 23.67 -18.52
N SER A 103 -19.51 22.95 -17.89
CA SER A 103 -20.92 23.33 -17.88
C SER A 103 -21.22 24.48 -16.91
N SER A 104 -20.52 24.54 -15.77
CA SER A 104 -20.61 25.65 -14.81
C SER A 104 -20.07 26.97 -15.37
N TYR A 105 -19.15 26.94 -16.34
CA TYR A 105 -18.59 28.15 -16.96
C TYR A 105 -19.48 28.72 -18.07
N LYS A 106 -20.42 27.92 -18.60
CA LYS A 106 -21.35 28.31 -19.67
C LYS A 106 -22.69 28.85 -19.16
N LYS A 107 -22.84 29.05 -17.86
CA LYS A 107 -24.03 29.57 -17.19
C LYS A 107 -23.71 30.92 -16.55
#